data_AF-A0A367CER9-F1
#
_entry.id   AF-A0A367CER9-F1
#
_cell.length_a   1.000
_cell.length_b   1.000
_cell.length_c   1.000
_cell.angle_alpha   90.00
_cell.angle_beta   90.00
_cell.angle_gamma   90.00
#
_symmetry.space_group_name_H-M   'P 1'
#
loop_
_entity.id
_entity.type
_entity.pdbx_description
1 polymer ?
#
loop_
_entity_poly.entity_id
_entity_poly.type
_entity_poly.pdbx_seq_one_letter_code
_entity_poly.pdbx_strand_id
1 'polypeptide(L)'
;MYDFDNPITSMSLEIITAAVSGDSIAMTKILQHYQKYIVNLSLRNRYDNGVTNSVYIDEFLRRSLENKLIEKVLSFDVSICR
;
A
#
# COMPACT_ATOMS: atom_id res chain seq x y z
N MET A 1 -4.65 -16.93 -1.03
CA MET A 1 -4.54 -17.08 0.45
C MET A 1 -3.34 -16.24 0.82
N TYR A 2 -3.54 -15.14 1.55
CA TYR A 2 -2.47 -14.19 1.85
C TYR A 2 -1.58 -14.80 2.93
N ASP A 3 -0.28 -14.96 2.64
CA ASP A 3 0.70 -15.45 3.61
C ASP A 3 0.90 -14.39 4.70
N PHE A 4 0.33 -14.66 5.88
CA PHE A 4 0.44 -13.81 7.06
C PHE A 4 1.81 -13.94 7.76
N ASP A 5 2.64 -14.89 7.33
CA ASP A 5 3.93 -15.24 7.94
C ASP A 5 5.15 -14.74 7.14
N ASN A 6 4.96 -13.85 6.16
CA ASN A 6 6.11 -13.21 5.52
C ASN A 6 6.72 -12.20 6.50
N PRO A 7 7.97 -12.37 6.96
CA PRO A 7 8.64 -11.40 7.82
C PRO A 7 8.53 -10.04 7.16
N ILE A 8 8.14 -9.02 7.94
CA ILE A 8 8.05 -7.62 7.50
C ILE A 8 9.39 -7.30 6.84
N THR A 9 9.41 -7.37 5.51
CA THR A 9 10.64 -7.26 4.74
C THR A 9 11.04 -5.81 4.87
N SER A 10 12.09 -5.55 5.65
CA SER A 10 12.70 -4.24 5.79
C SER A 10 12.97 -3.70 4.38
N MET A 11 12.30 -2.62 4.02
CA MET A 11 12.38 -2.04 2.69
C MET A 11 13.71 -1.31 2.55
N SER A 12 14.61 -1.85 1.74
CA SER A 12 15.93 -1.24 1.54
C SER A 12 15.83 0.01 0.67
N LEU A 13 16.76 0.96 0.89
CA LEU A 13 16.90 2.17 0.07
C LEU A 13 17.11 1.82 -1.42
N GLU A 14 17.75 0.68 -1.70
CA GLU A 14 17.95 0.17 -3.07
C GLU A 14 16.61 -0.11 -3.77
N ILE A 15 15.65 -0.72 -3.08
CA ILE A 15 14.31 -0.98 -3.64
C ILE A 15 13.58 0.34 -3.92
N ILE A 16 13.68 1.30 -3.00
CA ILE A 16 13.06 2.62 -3.19
C ILE A 16 13.69 3.34 -4.40
N THR A 17 15.01 3.31 -4.51
CA THR A 17 15.75 3.95 -5.62
C THR A 17 15.42 3.30 -6.97
N ALA A 18 15.33 1.96 -7.01
CA ALA A 18 14.92 1.24 -8.22
C ALA A 18 13.47 1.60 -8.61
N ALA A 19 12.56 1.67 -7.64
CA ALA A 19 11.17 2.03 -7.89
C ALA A 19 11.00 3.48 -8.37
N VAL A 20 11.74 4.43 -7.77
CA VAL A 20 11.83 5.83 -8.22
C VAL A 20 12.31 5.91 -9.67
N SER A 21 13.22 5.02 -10.06
CA SER A 21 13.73 4.92 -11.44
C SER A 21 12.76 4.24 -12.42
N GLY A 22 11.58 3.82 -11.96
CA GLY A 22 10.54 3.19 -12.79
C GLY A 22 10.60 1.66 -12.85
N ASP A 23 11.39 1.00 -11.99
CA ASP A 23 11.41 -0.48 -11.92
C ASP A 23 10.06 -1.01 -11.37
N SER A 24 9.34 -1.73 -12.23
CA SER A 24 8.03 -2.30 -11.91
C SER A 24 8.08 -3.42 -10.88
N ILE A 25 9.18 -4.18 -10.80
CA ILE A 25 9.38 -5.22 -9.79
C ILE A 25 9.59 -4.57 -8.43
N ALA A 26 10.42 -3.52 -8.38
CA ALA A 26 10.64 -2.75 -7.17
C ALA A 26 9.34 -2.07 -6.68
N MET A 27 8.58 -1.45 -7.58
CA MET A 27 7.27 -0.87 -7.26
C MET A 27 6.29 -1.91 -6.70
N THR A 28 6.25 -3.10 -7.30
CA THR A 28 5.40 -4.21 -6.83
C THR A 28 5.77 -4.63 -5.41
N LYS A 29 7.07 -4.72 -5.09
CA LYS A 29 7.53 -5.02 -3.72
C LYS A 29 7.07 -3.95 -2.73
N ILE A 30 7.11 -2.67 -3.12
CA ILE A 30 6.61 -1.57 -2.28
C ILE A 30 5.11 -1.71 -2.03
N LEU A 31 4.32 -1.93 -3.07
CA LEU A 31 2.88 -2.14 -2.95
C LEU A 31 2.55 -3.34 -2.04
N GLN A 32 3.26 -4.45 -2.20
CA GLN A 32 3.10 -5.64 -1.35
C GLN A 32 3.42 -5.34 0.12
N HIS A 33 4.48 -4.58 0.39
CA HIS A 33 4.85 -4.18 1.75
C HIS A 33 3.74 -3.35 2.42
N TYR A 34 3.14 -2.41 1.69
CA TYR A 34 2.07 -1.54 2.22
C TYR A 34 0.66 -2.13 2.10
N GLN A 35 0.49 -3.29 1.46
CA GLN A 35 -0.82 -3.87 1.15
C GLN A 35 -1.71 -4.03 2.39
N LYS A 36 -1.19 -4.58 3.48
CA LYS A 36 -1.96 -4.77 4.73
C LYS A 36 -2.42 -3.44 5.32
N TYR A 37 -1.56 -2.44 5.28
CA TYR A 37 -1.88 -1.10 5.78
C TYR A 37 -2.97 -0.43 4.92
N ILE A 38 -2.83 -0.51 3.60
CA ILE A 38 -3.81 0.02 2.64
C ILE A 38 -5.17 -0.67 2.80
N VAL A 39 -5.20 -2.00 2.91
CA VAL A 39 -6.44 -2.76 3.14
C VAL A 39 -7.12 -2.29 4.41
N ASN A 40 -6.39 -2.17 5.52
CA ASN A 40 -6.94 -1.71 6.80
C ASN A 40 -7.52 -0.29 6.71
N LEU A 41 -6.84 0.65 6.05
CA LEU A 41 -7.35 2.01 5.83
C LEU A 41 -8.56 2.06 4.90
N SER A 42 -8.74 1.02 4.09
CA SER A 42 -9.86 0.90 3.15
C SER A 42 -11.09 0.23 3.77
N LEU A 43 -11.02 -0.21 5.03
CA LEU A 43 -12.16 -0.83 5.70
C LEU A 43 -13.23 0.22 6.03
N ARG A 44 -14.47 -0.09 5.69
CA ARG A 44 -15.65 0.73 5.95
C ARG A 44 -16.74 -0.08 6.64
N ASN A 45 -17.44 0.57 7.56
CA ASN A 45 -18.63 0.02 8.20
C ASN A 45 -19.82 0.19 7.25
N ARG A 46 -20.55 -0.90 7.02
CA ARG A 46 -21.88 -0.85 6.43
C ARG A 46 -22.88 -0.60 7.53
N TYR A 47 -23.54 0.56 7.47
CA TYR A 47 -24.68 0.86 8.31
C TYR A 47 -25.94 0.39 7.61
N ASP A 48 -26.70 -0.44 8.28
CA ASP A 48 -28.04 -0.81 7.85
C ASP A 48 -28.96 -0.63 9.06
N ASN A 49 -29.96 0.23 8.89
CA ASN A 49 -30.95 0.60 9.91
C ASN A 49 -30.39 1.01 11.29
N GLY A 50 -29.20 1.63 11.32
CA GLY A 50 -28.59 2.12 12.57
C GLY A 50 -27.79 1.08 13.36
N VAL A 51 -27.62 -0.13 12.83
CA VAL A 51 -26.73 -1.16 13.40
C VAL A 51 -25.55 -1.39 12.44
N THR A 52 -24.34 -1.49 13.00
CA THR A 52 -23.15 -1.86 12.22
C THR A 52 -23.27 -3.33 11.83
N ASN A 53 -23.63 -3.60 10.57
CA ASN A 53 -23.97 -4.96 10.13
C ASN A 53 -22.78 -5.72 9.53
N SER A 54 -21.84 -5.02 8.89
CA SER A 54 -20.63 -5.66 8.35
C SER A 54 -19.52 -4.65 8.04
N VAL A 55 -18.27 -5.12 8.04
CA VAL A 55 -17.12 -4.38 7.53
C VAL A 55 -16.82 -4.87 6.12
N TYR A 56 -16.58 -3.97 5.18
CA TYR A 56 -16.14 -4.30 3.82
C TYR A 56 -14.94 -3.45 3.42
N ILE A 57 -14.19 -3.92 2.43
CA ILE A 57 -13.11 -3.15 1.82
C ILE A 57 -13.72 -2.24 0.77
N ASP A 58 -13.56 -0.93 0.93
CA ASP A 58 -13.86 0.04 -0.10
C ASP A 58 -12.79 -0.05 -1.20
N GLU A 59 -13.12 -0.78 -2.27
CA GLU A 59 -12.22 -1.01 -3.40
C GLU A 59 -11.81 0.27 -4.13
N PHE A 60 -12.66 1.31 -4.12
CA PHE A 60 -12.32 2.60 -4.71
C PHE A 60 -11.25 3.29 -3.86
N LEU A 61 -11.45 3.31 -2.54
CA LEU A 61 -10.47 3.85 -1.60
C LEU A 61 -9.15 3.08 -1.64
N ARG A 62 -9.21 1.74 -1.69
CA ARG A 62 -8.02 0.87 -1.81
C ARG A 62 -7.19 1.22 -3.03
N ARG A 63 -7.83 1.30 -4.21
CA ARG A 63 -7.16 1.68 -5.46
C ARG A 63 -6.64 3.11 -5.42
N SER A 64 -7.37 4.04 -4.81
CA SER A 64 -6.92 5.43 -4.66
C SER A 64 -5.66 5.53 -3.79
N LEU A 65 -5.59 4.75 -2.70
CA LEU A 65 -4.41 4.68 -1.84
C LEU A 65 -3.22 4.04 -2.54
N GLU A 66 -3.43 2.96 -3.29
CA GLU A 66 -2.39 2.32 -4.13
C GLU A 66 -1.83 3.31 -5.16
N ASN A 67 -2.70 4.01 -5.89
CA ASN A 67 -2.28 5.01 -6.88
C ASN A 67 -1.50 6.16 -6.24
N LYS A 68 -1.97 6.69 -5.10
CA LYS A 68 -1.25 7.75 -4.37
C LYS A 68 0.12 7.28 -3.88
N LEU A 69 0.24 6.02 -3.46
CA LEU A 69 1.53 5.46 -3.07
C LEU A 69 2.48 5.39 -4.28
N ILE A 70 2.01 4.92 -5.44
CA ILE A 70 2.79 4.89 -6.69
C ILE A 70 3.27 6.30 -7.07
N GLU A 71 2.35 7.26 -7.13
CA GLU A 71 2.66 8.67 -7.45
C GLU A 71 3.71 9.23 -6.49
N LYS A 72 3.57 8.96 -5.19
CA LYS A 72 4.51 9.46 -4.18
C LYS A 72 5.87 8.84 -4.30
N VAL A 73 5.95 7.53 -4.53
CA VAL A 73 7.23 6.82 -4.76
C VAL A 73 7.91 7.35 -6.02
N LEU A 74 7.20 7.58 -7.11
CA LEU A 74 7.80 8.13 -8.34
C LEU A 74 8.30 9.57 -8.16
N SER A 75 7.67 10.35 -7.28
CA SER A 75 8.10 11.71 -6.94
C SER A 75 9.08 11.77 -5.75
N PHE A 76 9.49 10.61 -5.22
CA PHE A 76 10.29 10.57 -4.00
C PHE A 76 11.72 11.02 -4.25
N ASP A 77 12.16 12.03 -3.51
CA ASP A 77 13.52 12.55 -3.60
C ASP A 77 14.48 11.71 -2.74
N VAL A 78 15.19 10.80 -3.40
CA VAL A 78 16.18 9.92 -2.77
C VAL A 78 17.36 10.70 -2.17
N SER A 79 17.60 11.94 -2.60
CA SER A 79 18.72 12.75 -2.08
C SER A 79 18.52 13.17 -0.63
N ILE A 80 17.28 13.17 -0.13
CA ILE A 80 16.93 13.49 1.26
C ILE A 80 17.36 12.37 2.22
N CYS A 81 17.58 11.14 1.73
CA CYS A 81 17.97 9.99 2.55
C CYS A 81 19.48 9.84 2.74
N ARG A 82 20.27 10.85 2.38
CA ARG A 82 21.73 10.81 2.33
C ARG A 82 22.40 11.43 3.55
#